data_AF-A0A7Y3AR31-F1
#
_entry.id   AF-A0A7Y3AR31-F1
#
_cell.length_a   1.000
_cell.length_b   1.000
_cell.length_c   1.000
_cell.angle_alpha   90.00
_cell.angle_beta   90.00
_cell.angle_gamma   90.00
#
_symmetry.space_group_name_H-M   'P 1'
#
loop_
_entity.id
_entity.type
_entity.pdbx_description
1 polymer ?
#
loop_
_entity_poly.entity_id
_entity_poly.type
_entity_poly.pdbx_seq_one_letter_code
_entity_poly.pdbx_strand_id
1 'polypeptide(L)'
;MIRKRVATTRRTWLFIIFTQALLVTLAVLRLYLVRQSFQGADECLSCQASTLIQHESGLWVIVWLLLTLASTQLRTVRMVFISLLWFLILILLADIFTLQQFGLRLYLADVLKFGKQPQFFVDYMNELLGWFWIPPLLVAIIAIPWFTFVLAGKHLANWQARTGLLVMACLSLLLYSLPDRTAHPLPWTYLNLLEANWPGGVDREFSPQYLEELINHPPPTLTEEICTPGQNIGGDVIIVAIESLSAYHSELL
;
A
#
# COMPACT_ATOMS: atom_id res chain seq x y z
N MET A 1 -45.98 8.12 8.52
CA MET A 1 -44.86 7.13 8.52
C MET A 1 -43.78 7.39 7.46
N ILE A 2 -44.10 7.98 6.31
CA ILE A 2 -43.18 8.13 5.17
C ILE A 2 -41.97 9.06 5.46
N ARG A 3 -42.16 10.18 6.17
CA ARG A 3 -41.07 11.14 6.46
C ARG A 3 -39.89 10.55 7.27
N LYS A 4 -40.12 9.56 8.15
CA LYS A 4 -39.04 8.95 8.95
C LYS A 4 -38.10 8.08 8.11
N ARG A 5 -38.58 7.47 7.00
CA ARG A 5 -37.73 6.64 6.11
C ARG A 5 -36.79 7.46 5.24
N VAL A 6 -37.19 8.68 4.85
CA VAL A 6 -36.37 9.53 3.96
C VAL A 6 -35.13 10.06 4.68
N ALA A 7 -35.25 10.46 5.95
CA ALA A 7 -34.14 11.01 6.72
C ALA A 7 -33.03 9.97 7.00
N THR A 8 -33.39 8.69 7.16
CA THR A 8 -32.42 7.62 7.43
C THR A 8 -31.55 7.29 6.22
N THR A 9 -32.09 7.40 5.01
CA THR A 9 -31.37 7.06 3.77
C THR A 9 -30.28 8.09 3.45
N ARG A 10 -30.55 9.38 3.69
CA ARG A 10 -29.58 10.46 3.40
C ARG A 10 -28.28 10.33 4.19
N ARG A 11 -28.35 9.96 5.48
CA ARG A 11 -27.17 9.80 6.33
C ARG A 11 -26.28 8.63 5.92
N THR A 12 -26.87 7.52 5.45
CA THR A 12 -26.11 6.38 4.92
C THR A 12 -25.28 6.78 3.71
N TRP A 13 -25.89 7.48 2.77
CA TRP A 13 -25.19 7.95 1.57
C TRP A 13 -24.07 8.92 1.88
N LEU A 14 -24.28 9.85 2.81
CA LEU A 14 -23.21 10.76 3.24
C LEU A 14 -22.01 10.00 3.81
N PHE A 15 -22.24 8.96 4.60
CA PHE A 15 -21.16 8.13 5.13
C PHE A 15 -20.41 7.37 4.03
N ILE A 16 -21.12 6.73 3.10
CA ILE A 16 -20.51 6.02 1.96
C ILE A 16 -19.70 6.99 1.09
N ILE A 17 -20.27 8.16 0.78
CA ILE A 17 -19.60 9.21 -0.01
C ILE A 17 -18.36 9.70 0.73
N PHE A 18 -18.45 9.91 2.05
CA PHE A 18 -17.32 10.33 2.87
C PHE A 18 -16.19 9.28 2.86
N THR A 19 -16.52 7.99 3.06
CA THR A 19 -15.52 6.91 2.99
C THR A 19 -14.89 6.82 1.60
N GLN A 20 -15.69 6.94 0.53
CA GLN A 20 -15.14 6.95 -0.83
C GLN A 20 -14.23 8.16 -1.07
N ALA A 21 -14.65 9.35 -0.64
CA ALA A 21 -13.83 10.55 -0.76
C ALA A 21 -12.51 10.40 0.01
N LEU A 22 -12.54 9.80 1.21
CA LEU A 22 -11.34 9.50 1.97
C LEU A 22 -10.40 8.55 1.20
N LEU A 23 -10.90 7.43 0.67
CA LEU A 23 -10.09 6.47 -0.09
C LEU A 23 -9.47 7.10 -1.35
N VAL A 24 -10.24 7.91 -2.08
CA VAL A 24 -9.74 8.65 -3.25
C VAL A 24 -8.68 9.65 -2.84
N THR A 25 -8.88 10.40 -1.75
CA THR A 25 -7.87 11.34 -1.23
C THR A 25 -6.58 10.62 -0.85
N LEU A 26 -6.66 9.45 -0.21
CA LEU A 26 -5.47 8.66 0.14
C LEU A 26 -4.74 8.16 -1.13
N ALA A 27 -5.47 7.67 -2.13
CA ALA A 27 -4.87 7.23 -3.40
C ALA A 27 -4.21 8.40 -4.17
N VAL A 28 -4.85 9.58 -4.21
CA VAL A 28 -4.29 10.78 -4.84
C VAL A 28 -3.06 11.28 -4.09
N LEU A 29 -3.10 11.31 -2.75
CA LEU A 29 -1.96 11.69 -1.93
C LEU A 29 -0.79 10.73 -2.14
N ARG A 30 -1.07 9.42 -2.20
CA ARG A 30 -0.06 8.40 -2.53
C ARG A 30 0.56 8.66 -3.91
N LEU A 31 -0.27 8.85 -4.94
CA LEU A 31 0.21 9.15 -6.29
C LEU A 31 1.10 10.40 -6.31
N TYR A 32 0.71 11.44 -5.58
CA TYR A 32 1.50 12.67 -5.45
C TYR A 32 2.88 12.41 -4.81
N LEU A 33 2.94 11.67 -3.71
CA LEU A 33 4.19 11.34 -3.01
C LEU A 33 5.11 10.45 -3.85
N VAL A 34 4.55 9.42 -4.50
CA VAL A 34 5.32 8.58 -5.43
C VAL A 34 5.95 9.47 -6.50
N ARG A 35 5.18 10.36 -7.13
CA ARG A 35 5.72 11.25 -8.17
C ARG A 35 6.84 12.16 -7.64
N GLN A 36 6.71 12.69 -6.43
CA GLN A 36 7.74 13.52 -5.82
C GLN A 36 9.04 12.74 -5.56
N SER A 37 8.94 11.47 -5.15
CA SER A 37 10.10 10.62 -4.87
C SER A 37 10.93 10.27 -6.11
N PHE A 38 10.33 10.27 -7.31
CA PHE A 38 10.99 9.80 -8.54
C PHE A 38 11.49 10.89 -9.49
N GLN A 39 11.35 12.17 -9.15
CA GLN A 39 11.86 13.30 -9.94
C GLN A 39 11.66 13.20 -11.47
N GLY A 40 10.57 12.57 -11.94
CA GLY A 40 10.28 12.48 -13.38
C GLY A 40 10.85 11.27 -14.12
N ALA A 41 11.23 10.19 -13.43
CA ALA A 41 11.66 8.94 -14.08
C ALA A 41 10.61 8.35 -15.05
N ASP A 42 9.33 8.67 -14.86
CA ASP A 42 8.24 8.28 -15.77
C ASP A 42 7.51 9.52 -16.32
N GLU A 43 7.51 9.67 -17.63
CA GLU A 43 6.83 10.77 -18.32
C GLU A 43 5.29 10.61 -18.34
N CYS A 44 4.79 9.37 -18.22
CA CYS A 44 3.36 9.07 -18.36
C CYS A 44 2.61 9.08 -17.02
N LEU A 45 2.16 10.26 -16.58
CA LEU A 45 1.31 10.41 -15.38
C LEU A 45 0.05 9.54 -15.44
N SER A 46 -0.61 9.46 -16.60
CA SER A 46 -1.85 8.69 -16.77
C SER A 46 -1.61 7.19 -16.66
N CYS A 47 -0.48 6.69 -17.13
CA CYS A 47 -0.10 5.28 -17.03
C CYS A 47 0.14 4.89 -15.57
N GLN A 48 0.91 5.69 -14.84
CA GLN A 48 1.18 5.45 -13.42
C GLN A 48 -0.08 5.59 -12.56
N ALA A 49 -0.90 6.63 -12.80
CA ALA A 49 -2.13 6.85 -12.07
C ALA A 49 -3.16 5.72 -12.28
N SER A 50 -3.34 5.27 -13.53
CA SER A 50 -4.29 4.20 -13.83
C SER A 50 -3.88 2.86 -13.21
N THR A 51 -2.58 2.52 -13.30
CA THR A 51 -2.03 1.31 -12.66
C THR A 51 -2.13 1.40 -11.14
N LEU A 52 -1.78 2.54 -10.54
CA LEU A 52 -1.94 2.73 -9.09
C LEU A 52 -3.40 2.57 -8.65
N ILE A 53 -4.36 3.18 -9.37
CA ILE A 53 -5.79 3.05 -9.07
C ILE A 53 -6.25 1.60 -9.23
N GLN A 54 -5.77 0.88 -10.25
CA GLN A 54 -6.05 -0.53 -10.46
C GLN A 54 -5.64 -1.35 -9.23
N HIS A 55 -4.41 -1.22 -8.76
CA HIS A 55 -3.95 -1.97 -7.57
C HIS A 55 -4.63 -1.50 -6.27
N GLU A 56 -4.82 -0.19 -6.07
CA GLU A 56 -5.56 0.36 -4.92
C GLU A 56 -7.01 -0.14 -4.86
N SER A 57 -7.62 -0.46 -6.01
CA SER A 57 -8.98 -0.99 -6.03
C SER A 57 -9.10 -2.34 -5.31
N GLY A 58 -8.03 -3.14 -5.21
CA GLY A 58 -7.99 -4.35 -4.38
C GLY A 58 -8.24 -4.05 -2.89
N LEU A 59 -7.68 -2.95 -2.36
CA LEU A 59 -7.96 -2.49 -1.00
C LEU A 59 -9.38 -1.95 -0.86
N TRP A 60 -9.91 -1.30 -1.90
CA TRP A 60 -11.29 -0.82 -1.90
C TRP A 60 -12.29 -1.98 -1.80
N VAL A 61 -12.03 -3.12 -2.46
CA VAL A 61 -12.83 -4.35 -2.29
C VAL A 61 -12.95 -4.72 -0.82
N ILE A 62 -11.83 -4.74 -0.09
CA ILE A 62 -11.81 -5.09 1.34
C ILE A 62 -12.63 -4.09 2.14
N VAL A 63 -12.45 -2.80 1.90
CA VAL A 63 -13.24 -1.74 2.58
C VAL A 63 -14.74 -1.94 2.35
N TRP A 64 -15.16 -2.19 1.12
CA TRP A 64 -16.57 -2.40 0.79
C TRP A 64 -17.15 -3.68 1.39
N LEU A 65 -16.36 -4.76 1.43
CA LEU A 65 -16.75 -6.01 2.10
C LEU A 65 -16.87 -5.81 3.62
N LEU A 66 -15.91 -5.13 4.26
CA LEU A 66 -15.98 -4.80 5.68
C LEU A 66 -17.21 -3.96 6.02
N LEU A 67 -17.53 -2.95 5.19
CA LEU A 67 -18.74 -2.15 5.35
C LEU A 67 -20.02 -2.96 5.13
N THR A 68 -20.02 -3.89 4.17
CA THR A 68 -21.14 -4.81 3.94
C THR A 68 -21.35 -5.72 5.15
N LEU A 69 -20.29 -6.26 5.75
CA LEU A 69 -20.37 -7.11 6.94
C LEU A 69 -20.75 -6.30 8.20
N ALA A 70 -20.26 -5.07 8.31
CA ALA A 70 -20.63 -4.13 9.37
C ALA A 70 -22.11 -3.70 9.30
N SER A 71 -22.75 -3.85 8.14
CA SER A 71 -24.18 -3.55 7.94
C SER A 71 -25.12 -4.55 8.61
N THR A 72 -24.61 -5.66 9.14
CA THR A 72 -25.38 -6.67 9.86
C THR A 72 -26.08 -6.08 11.08
N GLN A 73 -27.21 -6.68 11.50
CA GLN A 73 -27.98 -6.16 12.64
C GLN A 73 -27.29 -6.43 13.99
N LEU A 74 -26.35 -7.38 14.03
CA LEU A 74 -25.62 -7.78 15.22
C LEU A 74 -24.61 -6.70 15.63
N ARG A 75 -24.81 -6.12 16.83
CA ARG A 75 -23.97 -5.02 17.34
C ARG A 75 -22.50 -5.40 17.46
N THR A 76 -22.21 -6.61 17.95
CA THR A 76 -20.83 -7.10 18.13
C THR A 76 -20.10 -7.25 16.80
N VAL A 77 -20.74 -7.88 15.82
CA VAL A 77 -20.20 -8.07 14.46
C VAL A 77 -19.87 -6.73 13.82
N ARG A 78 -20.79 -5.77 13.92
CA ARG A 78 -20.56 -4.40 13.44
C ARG A 78 -19.42 -3.68 14.14
N MET A 79 -19.28 -3.80 15.46
CA MET A 79 -18.14 -3.21 16.18
C MET A 79 -16.82 -3.75 15.63
N VAL A 80 -16.71 -5.07 15.51
CA VAL A 80 -15.50 -5.73 15.00
C VAL A 80 -15.15 -5.24 13.59
N PHE A 81 -16.10 -5.25 12.65
CA PHE A 81 -15.79 -4.86 11.27
C PHE A 81 -15.56 -3.37 11.08
N ILE A 82 -16.20 -2.50 11.87
CA ILE A 82 -15.88 -1.05 11.86
C ILE A 82 -14.50 -0.80 12.47
N SER A 83 -14.14 -1.52 13.54
CA SER A 83 -12.78 -1.46 14.10
C SER A 83 -11.73 -1.94 13.09
N LEU A 84 -11.99 -3.04 12.38
CA LEU A 84 -11.10 -3.54 11.33
C LEU A 84 -10.98 -2.56 10.15
N LEU A 85 -12.08 -1.91 9.75
CA LEU A 85 -12.06 -0.87 8.72
C LEU A 85 -11.15 0.30 9.12
N TRP A 86 -11.30 0.80 10.34
CA TRP A 86 -10.49 1.91 10.82
C TRP A 86 -9.04 1.52 11.04
N PHE A 87 -8.79 0.30 11.51
CA PHE A 87 -7.45 -0.26 11.58
C PHE A 87 -6.79 -0.29 10.21
N LEU A 88 -7.50 -0.74 9.17
CA LEU A 88 -7.01 -0.71 7.78
C LEU A 88 -6.70 0.72 7.32
N ILE A 89 -7.59 1.70 7.57
CA ILE A 89 -7.35 3.11 7.22
C ILE A 89 -6.11 3.66 7.92
N LEU A 90 -5.91 3.34 9.20
CA LEU A 90 -4.73 3.75 9.96
C LEU A 90 -3.45 3.15 9.38
N ILE A 91 -3.48 1.88 8.95
CA ILE A 91 -2.35 1.26 8.28
C ILE A 91 -2.05 1.96 6.94
N LEU A 92 -3.07 2.33 6.15
CA LEU A 92 -2.86 3.07 4.89
C LEU A 92 -2.28 4.46 5.13
N LEU A 93 -2.70 5.14 6.20
CA LEU A 93 -2.11 6.41 6.61
C LEU A 93 -0.65 6.23 7.05
N ALA A 94 -0.35 5.18 7.81
CA ALA A 94 1.02 4.86 8.19
C ALA A 94 1.89 4.55 6.97
N ASP A 95 1.37 3.83 5.98
CA ASP A 95 2.07 3.54 4.72
C ASP A 95 2.38 4.79 3.89
N ILE A 96 1.40 5.68 3.73
CA ILE A 96 1.61 6.99 3.09
C ILE A 96 2.66 7.81 3.86
N PHE A 97 2.61 7.77 5.19
CA PHE A 97 3.56 8.46 6.03
C PHE A 97 4.98 7.89 5.89
N THR A 98 5.14 6.57 5.90
CA THR A 98 6.42 5.88 5.63
C THR A 98 6.95 6.24 4.25
N LEU A 99 6.08 6.27 3.23
CA LEU A 99 6.45 6.67 1.88
C LEU A 99 6.95 8.12 1.83
N GLN A 100 6.29 9.04 2.54
CA GLN A 100 6.70 10.44 2.60
C GLN A 100 8.07 10.62 3.26
N GLN A 101 8.36 9.88 4.33
CA GLN A 101 9.56 10.08 5.15
C GLN A 101 10.78 9.32 4.62
N PHE A 102 10.55 8.10 4.12
CA PHE A 102 11.63 7.20 3.76
C PHE A 102 11.68 6.89 2.26
N GLY A 103 10.67 7.30 1.48
CA GLY A 103 10.55 6.89 0.07
C GLY A 103 10.29 5.40 -0.10
N LEU A 104 9.89 4.70 0.97
CA LEU A 104 9.68 3.25 1.00
C LEU A 104 8.25 2.91 1.41
N ARG A 105 7.76 1.76 0.97
CA ARG A 105 6.46 1.21 1.39
C ARG A 105 6.54 0.66 2.81
N LEU A 106 5.41 0.63 3.51
CA LEU A 106 5.35 0.01 4.83
C LEU A 106 5.36 -1.52 4.72
N TYR A 107 6.48 -2.13 5.05
CA TYR A 107 6.59 -3.58 5.18
C TYR A 107 6.25 -4.03 6.60
N LEU A 108 5.47 -5.09 6.72
CA LEU A 108 5.07 -5.68 8.00
C LEU A 108 6.28 -6.22 8.76
N ALA A 109 7.32 -6.68 8.05
CA ALA A 109 8.60 -7.07 8.62
C ALA A 109 9.26 -5.90 9.38
N ASP A 110 9.20 -4.70 8.83
CA ASP A 110 9.74 -3.50 9.49
C ASP A 110 8.90 -3.12 10.72
N VAL A 111 7.58 -3.25 10.65
CA VAL A 111 6.71 -3.04 11.82
C VAL A 111 7.06 -4.00 12.96
N LEU A 112 7.35 -5.27 12.66
CA LEU A 112 7.76 -6.25 13.67
C LEU A 112 9.16 -5.95 14.24
N LYS A 113 10.06 -5.41 13.42
CA LYS A 113 11.43 -5.04 13.83
C LYS A 113 11.42 -3.79 14.71
N PHE A 114 10.76 -2.72 14.26
CA PHE A 114 10.77 -1.41 14.93
C PHE A 114 9.67 -1.25 15.98
N GLY A 115 8.61 -2.06 15.94
CA GLY A 115 7.54 -2.04 16.94
C GLY A 115 8.01 -2.36 18.37
N LYS A 116 9.22 -2.93 18.52
CA LYS A 116 9.86 -3.16 19.82
C LYS A 116 10.49 -1.90 20.43
N GLN A 117 10.52 -0.77 19.70
CA GLN A 117 11.13 0.48 20.13
C GLN A 117 10.09 1.62 20.16
N PRO A 118 9.07 1.56 21.03
CA PRO A 118 7.99 2.56 21.06
C PRO A 118 8.50 3.96 21.42
N GLN A 119 9.61 4.07 22.16
CA GLN A 119 10.20 5.36 22.52
C GLN A 119 10.64 6.13 21.27
N PHE A 120 11.24 5.46 20.29
CA PHE A 120 11.63 6.08 19.02
C PHE A 120 10.42 6.70 18.31
N PHE A 121 9.28 6.00 18.31
CA PHE A 121 8.06 6.53 17.71
C PHE A 121 7.53 7.77 18.46
N VAL A 122 7.55 7.78 19.79
CA VAL A 122 7.11 8.94 20.59
C VAL A 122 8.01 10.14 20.34
N ASP A 123 9.33 9.94 20.39
CA ASP A 123 10.31 11.01 20.19
C ASP A 123 10.19 11.59 18.77
N TYR A 124 10.07 10.72 17.77
CA TYR A 124 9.88 11.11 16.37
C TYR A 124 8.56 11.87 16.15
N MET A 125 7.44 11.39 16.72
CA MET A 125 6.14 12.09 16.62
C MET A 125 6.17 13.45 17.32
N ASN A 126 6.89 13.57 18.43
CA ASN A 126 7.09 14.84 19.11
C ASN A 126 7.99 15.79 18.31
N GLU A 127 9.03 15.29 17.64
CA GLU A 127 9.87 16.12 16.76
C GLU A 127 9.07 16.63 15.55
N LEU A 128 8.24 15.78 14.95
CA LEU A 128 7.46 16.12 13.76
C LEU A 128 6.29 17.07 14.06
N LEU A 129 5.49 16.76 15.08
CA LEU A 129 4.24 17.47 15.36
C LEU A 129 4.34 18.39 16.58
N GLY A 130 5.25 18.11 17.52
CA GLY A 130 5.28 18.73 18.84
C GLY A 130 4.28 18.12 19.83
N TRP A 131 4.64 18.10 21.11
CA TRP A 131 3.81 17.57 22.22
C TRP A 131 2.38 18.14 22.27
N PHE A 132 2.18 19.37 21.80
CA PHE A 132 0.86 20.01 21.77
C PHE A 132 -0.14 19.30 20.84
N TRP A 133 0.34 18.71 19.74
CA TRP A 133 -0.52 18.10 18.72
C TRP A 133 -0.74 16.60 18.91
N ILE A 134 0.02 15.95 19.79
CA ILE A 134 -0.13 14.51 20.07
C ILE A 134 -1.50 14.19 20.72
N PRO A 135 -1.96 14.87 21.80
CA PRO A 135 -3.26 14.59 22.39
C PRO A 135 -4.44 14.75 21.42
N PRO A 136 -4.59 15.84 20.64
CA PRO A 136 -5.71 15.96 19.70
C PRO A 136 -5.64 14.91 18.59
N LEU A 137 -4.45 14.48 18.15
CA LEU A 137 -4.30 13.39 17.19
C LEU A 137 -4.82 12.06 17.79
N LEU A 138 -4.44 11.72 19.02
CA LEU A 138 -4.94 10.53 19.71
C LEU A 138 -6.46 10.57 19.89
N VAL A 139 -7.00 11.74 20.26
CA VAL A 139 -8.45 11.95 20.35
C VAL A 139 -9.11 11.76 18.99
N ALA A 140 -8.55 12.28 17.90
CA ALA A 140 -9.09 12.08 16.56
C ALA A 140 -9.10 10.61 16.12
N ILE A 141 -8.00 9.89 16.39
CA ILE A 141 -7.86 8.45 16.10
C ILE A 141 -8.94 7.62 16.81
N ILE A 142 -9.40 8.04 18.00
CA ILE A 142 -10.46 7.32 18.76
C ILE A 142 -11.86 7.85 18.41
N ALA A 143 -12.01 9.17 18.32
CA ALA A 143 -13.29 9.83 18.17
C ALA A 143 -13.90 9.61 16.78
N ILE A 144 -13.10 9.57 15.72
CA ILE A 144 -13.63 9.38 14.36
C ILE A 144 -14.18 7.95 14.18
N PRO A 145 -13.48 6.86 14.58
CA PRO A 145 -14.06 5.51 14.58
C PRO A 145 -15.31 5.40 15.45
N TRP A 146 -15.30 6.00 16.64
CA TRP A 146 -16.45 6.00 17.51
C TRP A 146 -17.67 6.70 16.89
N PHE A 147 -17.45 7.89 16.34
CA PHE A 147 -18.50 8.68 15.69
C PHE A 147 -19.08 7.96 14.48
N THR A 148 -18.22 7.36 13.65
CA THR A 148 -18.65 6.56 12.50
C THR A 148 -19.39 5.30 12.92
N PHE A 149 -18.98 4.63 14.00
CA PHE A 149 -19.73 3.51 14.57
C PHE A 149 -21.16 3.89 14.97
N VAL A 150 -21.31 5.02 15.68
CA VAL A 150 -22.61 5.54 16.12
C VAL A 150 -23.50 5.89 14.91
N LEU A 151 -22.94 6.49 13.87
CA LEU A 151 -23.68 6.82 12.65
C LEU A 151 -24.03 5.57 11.83
N ALA A 152 -23.10 4.64 11.66
CA ALA A 152 -23.27 3.44 10.84
C ALA A 152 -24.42 2.54 11.33
N GLY A 153 -24.63 2.45 12.64
CA GLY A 153 -25.46 1.42 13.26
C GLY A 153 -26.93 1.37 12.82
N LYS A 154 -27.58 2.51 12.63
CA LYS A 154 -29.01 2.54 12.23
C LYS A 154 -29.22 2.67 10.72
N HIS A 155 -28.16 3.01 9.98
CA HIS A 155 -28.24 3.50 8.61
C HIS A 155 -27.80 2.46 7.57
N LEU A 156 -26.85 1.59 7.91
CA LEU A 156 -26.35 0.55 7.01
C LEU A 156 -27.25 -0.69 6.90
N ALA A 157 -28.18 -0.90 7.83
CA ALA A 157 -29.00 -2.12 7.87
C ALA A 157 -30.03 -2.25 6.72
N ASN A 158 -30.18 -1.24 5.85
CA ASN A 158 -31.08 -1.29 4.70
C ASN A 158 -30.53 -2.22 3.61
N TRP A 159 -31.34 -3.15 3.12
CA TRP A 159 -31.02 -4.04 2.00
C TRP A 159 -30.44 -3.28 0.79
N GLN A 160 -31.02 -2.13 0.43
CA GLN A 160 -30.56 -1.32 -0.72
C GLN A 160 -29.11 -0.81 -0.53
N ALA A 161 -28.73 -0.48 0.71
CA ALA A 161 -27.37 -0.05 1.00
C ALA A 161 -26.39 -1.22 0.88
N ARG A 162 -26.78 -2.41 1.35
CA ARG A 162 -25.97 -3.63 1.24
C ARG A 162 -25.74 -4.02 -0.22
N THR A 163 -26.78 -3.99 -1.05
CA THR A 163 -26.64 -4.27 -2.48
C THR A 163 -25.75 -3.23 -3.16
N GLY A 164 -25.86 -1.96 -2.79
CA GLY A 164 -24.97 -0.91 -3.31
C GLY A 164 -23.50 -1.15 -2.94
N LEU A 165 -23.22 -1.47 -1.68
CA LEU A 165 -21.87 -1.80 -1.22
C LEU A 165 -21.29 -3.05 -1.92
N LEU A 166 -22.11 -4.09 -2.11
CA LEU A 166 -21.71 -5.29 -2.86
C LEU A 166 -21.41 -4.98 -4.34
N VAL A 167 -22.24 -4.15 -4.98
CA VAL A 167 -21.98 -3.70 -6.36
C VAL A 167 -20.67 -2.93 -6.43
N MET A 168 -20.40 -2.03 -5.48
CA MET A 168 -19.12 -1.32 -5.40
C MET A 168 -17.94 -2.27 -5.19
N ALA A 169 -18.07 -3.27 -4.32
CA ALA A 169 -17.05 -4.31 -4.14
C ALA A 169 -16.80 -5.08 -5.44
N CYS A 170 -17.84 -5.49 -6.16
CA CYS A 170 -17.70 -6.17 -7.44
C CYS A 170 -17.04 -5.28 -8.50
N LEU A 171 -17.41 -4.00 -8.58
CA LEU A 171 -16.79 -3.05 -9.51
C LEU A 171 -15.32 -2.83 -9.20
N SER A 172 -14.96 -2.67 -7.92
CA SER A 172 -13.56 -2.58 -7.50
C SER A 172 -12.79 -3.87 -7.80
N LEU A 173 -13.41 -5.04 -7.63
CA LEU A 173 -12.78 -6.32 -7.95
C LEU A 173 -12.55 -6.49 -9.46
N LEU A 174 -13.52 -6.09 -10.28
CA LEU A 174 -13.38 -6.08 -11.74
C LEU A 174 -12.26 -5.15 -12.19
N LEU A 175 -12.17 -3.97 -11.58
CA LEU A 175 -11.09 -3.01 -11.83
C LEU A 175 -9.72 -3.60 -11.45
N TYR A 176 -9.62 -4.22 -10.28
CA TYR A 176 -8.41 -4.89 -9.79
C TYR A 176 -7.97 -6.03 -10.72
N SER A 177 -8.93 -6.78 -11.26
CA SER A 177 -8.67 -7.96 -12.11
C SER A 177 -8.32 -7.62 -13.56
N LEU A 178 -8.25 -6.35 -13.93
CA LEU A 178 -7.77 -5.97 -15.26
C LEU A 178 -6.30 -6.39 -15.41
N PRO A 179 -5.85 -6.70 -16.65
CA PRO A 179 -4.44 -6.98 -16.89
C PRO A 179 -3.61 -5.72 -16.66
N ASP A 180 -2.45 -5.89 -16.03
CA ASP A 180 -1.49 -4.81 -15.82
C ASP A 180 -1.08 -4.20 -17.15
N ARG A 181 -1.33 -2.89 -17.28
CA ARG A 181 -1.11 -2.19 -18.55
C ARG A 181 0.33 -1.77 -18.76
N THR A 182 1.12 -1.66 -17.70
CA THR A 182 2.51 -1.22 -17.77
C THR A 182 3.40 -2.04 -16.84
N ALA A 183 4.40 -2.69 -17.42
CA ALA A 183 5.52 -3.23 -16.67
C ALA A 183 6.43 -2.06 -16.28
N HIS A 184 6.15 -1.37 -15.17
CA HIS A 184 7.10 -0.41 -14.63
C HIS A 184 8.27 -1.14 -13.95
N PRO A 185 9.51 -0.64 -14.11
CA PRO A 185 10.70 -1.26 -13.52
C PRO A 185 10.67 -1.27 -11.98
N LEU A 186 9.82 -0.45 -11.37
CA LEU A 186 9.69 -0.29 -9.93
C LEU A 186 8.28 -0.69 -9.47
N PRO A 187 8.00 -1.99 -9.33
CA PRO A 187 6.66 -2.50 -9.03
C PRO A 187 6.08 -1.94 -7.72
N TRP A 188 6.92 -1.78 -6.71
CA TRP A 188 6.54 -1.28 -5.39
C TRP A 188 5.88 0.12 -5.39
N THR A 189 6.05 0.89 -6.47
CA THR A 189 5.48 2.24 -6.60
C THR A 189 3.98 2.24 -6.82
N TYR A 190 3.44 1.22 -7.50
CA TYR A 190 2.02 1.10 -7.82
C TYR A 190 1.32 -0.03 -7.03
N LEU A 191 2.03 -1.10 -6.68
CA LEU A 191 1.49 -2.20 -5.88
C LEU A 191 0.85 -1.70 -4.59
N ASN A 192 -0.33 -2.21 -4.24
CA ASN A 192 -1.01 -1.83 -3.00
C ASN A 192 -0.28 -2.40 -1.77
N LEU A 193 -0.70 -2.01 -0.58
CA LEU A 193 -0.03 -2.42 0.66
C LEU A 193 0.00 -3.95 0.84
N LEU A 194 -1.10 -4.63 0.51
CA LEU A 194 -1.18 -6.08 0.68
C LEU A 194 -0.29 -6.81 -0.31
N GLU A 195 -0.24 -6.34 -1.54
CA GLU A 195 0.64 -6.89 -2.58
C GLU A 195 2.11 -6.66 -2.27
N ALA A 196 2.47 -5.47 -1.77
CA ALA A 196 3.83 -5.18 -1.36
C ALA A 196 4.29 -6.08 -0.19
N ASN A 197 3.36 -6.53 0.65
CA ASN A 197 3.64 -7.44 1.76
C ASN A 197 3.37 -8.91 1.45
N TRP A 198 2.88 -9.21 0.25
CA TRP A 198 2.62 -10.59 -0.16
C TRP A 198 3.97 -11.22 -0.51
N PRO A 199 4.31 -12.40 0.02
CA PRO A 199 5.57 -13.05 -0.29
C PRO A 199 5.67 -13.26 -1.81
N GLY A 200 6.59 -12.54 -2.44
CA GLY A 200 6.88 -12.67 -3.85
C GLY A 200 7.51 -14.03 -4.12
N GLY A 201 7.41 -14.51 -5.37
CA GLY A 201 8.21 -15.66 -5.79
C GLY A 201 9.73 -15.42 -5.68
N VAL A 202 10.14 -14.14 -5.62
CA VAL A 202 11.53 -13.69 -5.53
C VAL A 202 12.12 -13.89 -4.13
N ASP A 203 11.28 -13.89 -3.08
CA ASP A 203 11.72 -14.09 -1.69
C ASP A 203 11.74 -15.57 -1.29
N ARG A 204 11.38 -16.48 -2.20
CA ARG A 204 11.49 -17.91 -1.94
C ARG A 204 12.93 -18.33 -2.14
N GLU A 205 13.52 -18.89 -1.08
CA GLU A 205 14.78 -19.61 -1.20
C GLU A 205 14.68 -20.65 -2.33
N PHE A 206 15.69 -20.67 -3.20
CA PHE A 206 15.79 -21.70 -4.23
C PHE A 206 15.82 -23.08 -3.56
N SER A 207 15.14 -24.06 -4.15
CA SER A 207 15.15 -25.40 -3.59
C SER A 207 16.57 -25.98 -3.62
N PRO A 208 16.96 -26.83 -2.66
CA PRO A 208 18.26 -27.49 -2.69
C PRO A 208 18.51 -28.25 -3.98
N GLN A 209 17.46 -28.86 -4.57
CA GLN A 209 17.56 -29.55 -5.86
C GLN A 209 17.86 -28.59 -7.01
N TYR A 210 17.19 -27.43 -7.06
CA TYR A 210 17.46 -26.43 -8.10
C TYR A 210 18.87 -25.87 -7.97
N LEU A 211 19.34 -25.64 -6.74
CA LEU A 211 20.72 -25.21 -6.50
C LEU A 211 21.73 -26.27 -6.97
N GLU A 212 21.49 -27.54 -6.63
CA GLU A 212 22.32 -28.67 -7.06
C GLU A 212 22.32 -28.83 -8.59
N GLU A 213 21.16 -28.67 -9.23
CA GLU A 213 21.02 -28.68 -10.69
C GLU A 213 21.79 -27.51 -11.33
N LEU A 214 21.70 -26.30 -10.77
CA LEU A 214 22.42 -25.13 -11.27
C LEU A 214 23.94 -25.28 -11.14
N ILE A 215 24.42 -25.93 -10.07
CA ILE A 215 25.84 -26.19 -9.83
C ILE A 215 26.37 -27.28 -10.78
N ASN A 216 25.62 -28.37 -10.96
CA ASN A 216 26.06 -29.51 -11.77
C ASN A 216 25.82 -29.29 -13.28
N HIS A 217 24.85 -28.47 -13.64
CA HIS A 217 24.46 -28.15 -15.00
C HIS A 217 24.29 -26.62 -15.17
N PRO A 218 25.39 -25.85 -15.04
CA PRO A 218 25.33 -24.41 -15.20
C PRO A 218 24.83 -24.05 -16.61
N PRO A 219 23.97 -23.03 -16.75
CA PRO A 219 23.51 -22.59 -18.06
C PRO A 219 24.72 -22.19 -18.94
N PRO A 220 24.65 -22.44 -20.25
CA PRO A 220 25.78 -22.24 -21.16
C PRO A 220 26.33 -20.81 -21.13
N THR A 221 25.49 -19.82 -20.80
CA THR A 221 25.87 -18.41 -20.62
C THR A 221 26.86 -18.14 -19.49
N LEU A 222 26.93 -19.02 -18.48
CA LEU A 222 27.92 -18.94 -17.38
C LEU A 222 29.22 -19.69 -17.71
N THR A 223 29.17 -20.65 -18.63
CA THR A 223 30.33 -21.49 -19.02
C THR A 223 31.00 -21.05 -20.30
N GLU A 224 30.34 -20.22 -21.11
CA GLU A 224 31.00 -19.48 -22.19
C GLU A 224 31.91 -18.44 -21.54
N GLU A 225 33.07 -18.89 -21.10
CA GLU A 225 34.22 -18.03 -20.88
C GLU A 225 34.50 -17.32 -22.20
N ILE A 226 34.05 -16.07 -22.31
CA ILE A 226 34.49 -15.14 -23.35
C ILE A 226 35.94 -14.73 -22.98
N CYS A 227 36.84 -15.71 -22.92
CA CYS A 227 38.25 -15.49 -22.78
C CYS A 227 38.76 -15.01 -24.13
N THR A 228 38.95 -13.70 -24.25
CA THR A 228 39.84 -13.19 -25.29
C THR A 228 41.27 -13.61 -24.92
N PRO A 229 42.10 -14.07 -25.88
CA PRO A 229 43.49 -14.40 -25.60
C PRO A 229 44.20 -13.16 -25.04
N GLY A 230 44.39 -13.15 -23.72
CA GLY A 230 45.08 -12.10 -22.99
C GLY A 230 46.60 -12.24 -23.15
N GLN A 231 47.33 -11.14 -22.94
CA GLN A 231 48.79 -11.11 -23.08
C GLN A 231 49.55 -11.86 -21.97
N ASN A 232 48.86 -12.62 -21.11
CA ASN A 232 49.42 -13.34 -19.97
C ASN A 232 50.28 -12.45 -19.05
N ILE A 233 49.87 -11.18 -18.90
CA ILE A 233 50.49 -10.23 -17.98
C ILE A 233 49.78 -10.40 -16.64
N GLY A 234 50.43 -11.03 -15.67
CA GLY A 234 49.94 -11.08 -14.29
C GLY A 234 49.95 -9.68 -13.68
N GLY A 235 48.84 -8.95 -13.82
CA GLY A 235 48.64 -7.64 -13.22
C GLY A 235 47.77 -7.73 -11.96
N ASP A 236 48.04 -6.87 -10.98
CA ASP A 236 47.16 -6.67 -9.85
C ASP A 236 45.83 -6.05 -10.33
N VAL A 237 44.70 -6.69 -10.01
CA VAL A 237 43.37 -6.16 -10.32
C VAL A 237 42.86 -5.38 -9.10
N ILE A 238 42.76 -4.06 -9.22
CA ILE A 238 42.14 -3.21 -8.20
C ILE A 238 40.68 -2.98 -8.60
N ILE A 239 39.76 -3.62 -7.88
CA ILE A 239 38.32 -3.35 -8.02
C ILE A 239 37.94 -2.23 -7.07
N VAL A 240 37.55 -1.07 -7.61
CA VAL A 240 37.06 0.05 -6.81
C VAL A 240 35.53 0.07 -6.90
N ALA A 241 34.87 -0.40 -5.85
CA ALA A 241 33.44 -0.23 -5.69
C ALA A 241 33.18 1.15 -5.07
N ILE A 242 32.61 2.06 -5.85
CA ILE A 242 32.24 3.40 -5.38
C ILE A 242 30.75 3.38 -5.06
N GLU A 243 30.41 3.52 -3.78
CA GLU A 243 29.01 3.58 -3.34
C GLU A 243 28.31 4.79 -3.96
N SER A 244 27.14 4.55 -4.56
CA SER A 244 26.30 5.59 -5.18
C SER A 244 26.89 6.34 -6.40
N LEU A 245 27.97 5.84 -7.03
CA LEU A 245 28.41 6.38 -8.33
C LEU A 245 27.45 5.89 -9.42
N SER A 246 26.69 6.80 -10.01
CA SER A 246 25.88 6.50 -11.20
C SER A 246 26.23 7.51 -12.29
N ALA A 247 26.58 7.02 -13.48
CA ALA A 247 26.96 7.89 -14.61
C ALA A 247 25.91 8.98 -14.89
N TYR A 248 24.63 8.65 -14.64
CA TYR A 248 23.50 9.55 -14.79
C TYR A 248 23.48 10.73 -13.80
N HIS A 249 23.81 10.52 -12.52
CA HIS A 249 23.79 11.59 -11.50
C HIS A 249 25.14 12.31 -11.34
N SER A 250 26.22 11.73 -11.86
CA SER A 250 27.57 12.27 -11.68
C SER A 250 28.02 13.21 -12.81
N GLU A 251 27.21 13.42 -13.86
CA GLU A 251 27.59 14.15 -15.09
C GLU A 251 28.96 13.70 -15.64
N LEU A 252 29.32 12.42 -15.43
CA LEU A 252 30.65 11.89 -15.77
C LEU A 252 30.77 11.49 -17.26
N LEU A 253 29.78 11.84 -18.10
CA LEU A 253 29.76 11.68 -19.56
C LEU A 253 29.08 12.85 -20.24
#